data_AF-A0A2S6VFK2-F1
#
_entry.id   AF-A0A2S6VFK2-F1
#
_cell.length_a   1.000
_cell.length_b   1.000
_cell.length_c   1.000
_cell.angle_alpha   90.00
_cell.angle_beta   90.00
_cell.angle_gamma   90.00
#
_symmetry.space_group_name_H-M   'P 1'
#
loop_
_entity.id
_entity.type
_entity.pdbx_description
1 polymer ?
#
loop_
_entity_poly.entity_id
_entity_poly.type
_entity_poly.pdbx_seq_one_letter_code
_entity_poly.pdbx_strand_id
1 'polypeptide(L)'
;MSDNKALFDYWHDRVQLKNHEKIAAAQHIPTQVLRHEHTNYDLLRQSAEVQQLNEPERSRVIAIIKYECTAQVLQYRAGCLRDRAQEIEDSYQEISKHRSQLLRLIKVLQEKLFGKDQKLQQLETRITSLSAENEALRSELESTKAAEELHQELEQLKKQYDAVEKRRRELAKNNQSLGGRVAHAQRYKRERDEARALLAEKERQILSLTAENEQLRATNEQFLRKLKSLAAEPTIG
;
A
#
# COMPACT_ATOMS: atom_id res chain seq x y z
N MET A 1 -2.42 -50.86 97.46
CA MET A 1 -1.66 -50.38 96.29
C MET A 1 -2.52 -49.32 95.63
N SER A 2 -2.12 -48.04 95.70
CA SER A 2 -2.87 -46.95 95.07
C SER A 2 -2.90 -47.16 93.57
N ASP A 3 -4.08 -47.06 92.96
CA ASP A 3 -4.25 -47.20 91.52
C ASP A 3 -3.46 -46.10 90.81
N ASN A 4 -2.39 -46.49 90.11
CA ASN A 4 -1.52 -45.55 89.40
C ASN A 4 -2.31 -44.75 88.37
N LYS A 5 -3.31 -45.37 87.74
CA LYS A 5 -4.13 -44.71 86.72
C LYS A 5 -4.94 -43.57 87.31
N ALA A 6 -5.63 -43.81 88.42
CA ALA A 6 -6.38 -42.78 89.14
C ALA A 6 -5.48 -41.60 89.57
N LEU A 7 -4.22 -41.87 89.93
CA LEU A 7 -3.26 -40.81 90.27
C LEU A 7 -2.81 -40.00 89.03
N PHE A 8 -2.62 -40.65 87.87
CA PHE A 8 -2.34 -39.96 86.62
C PHE A 8 -3.54 -39.10 86.19
N ASP A 9 -4.75 -39.66 86.18
CA ASP A 9 -5.98 -38.97 85.80
C ASP A 9 -6.23 -37.75 86.73
N TYR A 10 -6.00 -37.91 88.04
CA TYR A 10 -6.11 -36.82 89.01
C TYR A 10 -5.22 -35.61 88.70
N TRP A 11 -3.96 -35.85 88.34
CA TRP A 11 -3.04 -34.77 88.00
C TRP A 11 -3.25 -34.24 86.59
N HIS A 12 -3.68 -35.10 85.66
CA HIS A 12 -4.04 -34.71 84.29
C HIS A 12 -5.08 -33.60 84.28
N ASP A 13 -6.18 -33.77 85.02
CA ASP A 13 -7.29 -32.81 85.08
C ASP A 13 -6.91 -31.47 85.74
N ARG A 14 -5.81 -31.46 86.50
CA ARG A 14 -5.32 -30.27 87.21
C ARG A 14 -4.25 -29.49 86.43
N VAL A 15 -3.73 -30.04 85.33
CA VAL A 15 -2.81 -29.30 84.47
C VAL A 15 -3.58 -28.20 83.74
N GLN A 16 -3.02 -27.00 83.77
CA GLN A 16 -3.56 -25.84 83.06
C GLN A 16 -2.50 -25.27 82.13
N LEU A 17 -2.82 -25.21 80.84
CA LEU A 17 -2.00 -24.55 79.84
C LEU A 17 -2.17 -23.02 79.95
N LYS A 18 -1.08 -22.30 79.72
CA LYS A 18 -1.03 -20.83 79.75
C LYS A 18 -0.34 -20.34 78.48
N ASN A 19 -0.60 -19.10 78.07
CA ASN A 19 0.06 -18.48 76.92
C ASN A 19 -0.07 -19.29 75.62
N HIS A 20 -1.28 -19.69 75.27
CA HIS A 20 -1.61 -20.51 74.09
C HIS A 20 -0.96 -20.02 72.79
N GLU A 21 -0.91 -18.70 72.57
CA GLU A 21 -0.25 -18.08 71.41
C GLU A 21 1.24 -18.44 71.32
N LYS A 22 1.96 -18.41 72.45
CA LYS A 22 3.38 -18.77 72.51
C LYS A 22 3.58 -20.27 72.33
N ILE A 23 2.70 -21.10 72.89
CA ILE A 23 2.73 -22.55 72.67
C ILE A 23 2.54 -22.87 71.19
N ALA A 24 1.62 -22.17 70.51
CA ALA A 24 1.32 -22.35 69.08
C ALA A 24 2.36 -21.73 68.13
N ALA A 25 3.34 -20.97 68.65
CA ALA A 25 4.34 -20.31 67.81
C ALA A 25 5.20 -21.33 67.04
N ALA A 26 5.48 -21.04 65.77
CA ALA A 26 6.26 -21.92 64.89
C ALA A 26 7.73 -22.07 65.30
N GLN A 27 8.28 -21.08 66.01
CA GLN A 27 9.67 -21.09 66.46
C GLN A 27 9.90 -22.21 67.47
N HIS A 28 11.07 -22.86 67.42
CA HIS A 28 11.42 -23.91 68.38
C HIS A 28 11.46 -23.34 69.81
N ILE A 29 10.73 -23.98 70.73
CA ILE A 29 10.75 -23.66 72.16
C ILE A 29 11.23 -24.91 72.91
N PRO A 30 12.27 -24.82 73.76
CA PRO A 30 12.72 -25.94 74.56
C PRO A 30 11.61 -26.50 75.46
N THR A 31 11.54 -27.83 75.59
CA THR A 31 10.51 -28.52 76.38
C THR A 31 10.46 -28.06 77.84
N GLN A 32 11.61 -27.70 78.42
CA GLN A 32 11.68 -27.15 79.77
C GLN A 32 10.92 -25.82 79.87
N VAL A 33 11.12 -24.91 78.91
CA VAL A 33 10.44 -23.61 78.87
C VAL A 33 8.93 -23.83 78.72
N LEU A 34 8.52 -24.70 77.79
CA LEU A 34 7.11 -25.06 77.60
C LEU A 34 6.46 -25.56 78.90
N ARG A 35 7.14 -26.46 79.64
CA ARG A 35 6.61 -26.99 80.90
C ARG A 35 6.52 -25.92 81.98
N HIS A 36 7.59 -25.18 82.24
CA HIS A 36 7.65 -24.26 83.38
C HIS A 36 6.88 -22.96 83.14
N GLU A 37 7.02 -22.37 81.96
CA GLU A 37 6.47 -21.03 81.68
C GLU A 37 5.07 -21.07 81.05
N HIS A 38 4.67 -22.21 80.48
CA HIS A 38 3.41 -22.31 79.73
C HIS A 38 2.47 -23.39 80.29
N THR A 39 2.77 -23.91 81.47
CA THR A 39 1.80 -24.68 82.28
C THR A 39 1.79 -24.17 83.72
N ASN A 40 0.95 -24.74 84.56
CA ASN A 40 0.97 -24.54 86.00
C ASN A 40 1.92 -25.49 86.76
N TYR A 41 2.90 -26.12 86.09
CA TYR A 41 3.85 -27.08 86.68
C TYR A 41 4.46 -26.62 88.02
N ASP A 42 5.01 -25.41 88.08
CA ASP A 42 5.67 -24.90 89.29
C ASP A 42 4.68 -24.69 90.44
N LEU A 43 3.43 -24.33 90.14
CA LEU A 43 2.35 -24.20 91.13
C LEU A 43 1.91 -25.57 91.66
N LEU A 44 1.73 -26.55 90.78
CA LEU A 44 1.32 -27.90 91.16
C LEU A 44 2.38 -28.58 92.03
N ARG A 45 3.66 -28.42 91.67
CA ARG A 45 4.79 -28.94 92.46
C ARG A 45 4.85 -28.33 93.87
N GLN A 46 4.50 -27.05 94.02
CA GLN A 46 4.51 -26.33 95.30
C GLN A 46 3.19 -26.45 96.08
N SER A 47 2.19 -27.15 95.53
CA SER A 47 0.88 -27.26 96.17
C SER A 47 0.96 -27.96 97.54
N ALA A 48 0.10 -27.55 98.47
CA ALA A 48 0.06 -28.11 99.82
C ALA A 48 -0.12 -29.64 99.82
N GLU A 49 -0.96 -30.15 98.91
CA GLU A 49 -1.20 -31.59 98.73
C GLU A 49 0.07 -32.37 98.38
N VAL A 50 1.01 -31.76 97.63
CA VAL A 50 2.29 -32.40 97.27
C VAL A 50 3.32 -32.24 98.37
N GLN A 51 3.34 -31.10 99.06
CA GLN A 51 4.33 -30.81 100.11
C GLN A 51 4.09 -31.62 101.39
N GLN A 52 2.85 -32.02 101.67
CA GLN A 52 2.49 -32.85 102.82
C GLN A 52 2.85 -34.33 102.65
N LEU A 53 3.24 -34.78 101.44
CA LEU A 53 3.60 -36.16 101.16
C LEU A 53 5.02 -36.50 101.65
N ASN A 54 5.23 -37.77 101.98
CA ASN A 54 6.54 -38.32 102.30
C ASN A 54 7.47 -38.28 101.09
N GLU A 55 8.79 -38.17 101.30
CA GLU A 55 9.79 -38.04 100.23
C GLU A 55 9.64 -39.00 99.03
N PRO A 56 9.45 -40.33 99.22
CA PRO A 56 9.31 -41.25 98.09
C PRO A 56 8.01 -41.03 97.30
N GLU A 57 6.91 -40.72 97.99
CA GLU A 57 5.60 -40.47 97.37
C GLU A 57 5.58 -39.11 96.68
N ARG A 58 6.18 -38.09 97.31
CA ARG A 58 6.34 -36.76 96.75
C ARG A 58 7.16 -36.78 95.47
N SER A 59 8.29 -37.49 95.47
CA SER A 59 9.13 -37.66 94.28
C SER A 59 8.37 -38.31 93.12
N ARG A 60 7.57 -39.34 93.43
CA ARG A 60 6.70 -40.01 92.47
C ARG A 60 5.62 -39.07 91.91
N VAL A 61 4.93 -38.32 92.76
CA VAL A 61 3.89 -37.37 92.35
C VAL A 61 4.48 -36.24 91.50
N ILE A 62 5.65 -35.69 91.86
CA ILE A 62 6.34 -34.68 91.06
C ILE A 62 6.71 -35.22 89.67
N ALA A 63 7.13 -36.49 89.57
CA ALA A 63 7.41 -37.12 88.28
C ALA A 63 6.16 -37.22 87.40
N ILE A 64 4.99 -37.57 87.99
CA ILE A 64 3.70 -37.60 87.30
C ILE A 64 3.30 -36.19 86.83
N ILE A 65 3.33 -35.19 87.72
CA ILE A 65 3.04 -33.80 87.38
C ILE A 65 3.96 -33.30 86.25
N LYS A 66 5.27 -33.62 86.32
CA LYS A 66 6.24 -33.28 85.28
C LYS A 66 5.87 -33.89 83.94
N TYR A 67 5.47 -35.16 83.93
CA TYR A 67 5.04 -35.88 82.74
C TYR A 67 3.78 -35.24 82.16
N GLU A 68 2.71 -35.09 82.94
CA GLU A 68 1.43 -34.55 82.49
C GLU A 68 1.56 -33.14 81.93
N CYS A 69 2.23 -32.23 82.64
CA CYS A 69 2.47 -30.87 82.15
C CYS A 69 3.28 -30.87 80.84
N THR A 70 4.25 -31.78 80.70
CA THR A 70 5.05 -31.88 79.46
C THR A 70 4.23 -32.48 78.32
N ALA A 71 3.46 -33.53 78.59
CA ALA A 71 2.67 -34.24 77.59
C ALA A 71 1.57 -33.34 77.03
N GLN A 72 0.78 -32.68 77.88
CA GLN A 72 -0.33 -31.83 77.44
C GLN A 72 0.14 -30.63 76.62
N VAL A 73 1.20 -29.92 77.05
CA VAL A 73 1.71 -28.76 76.30
C VAL A 73 2.29 -29.16 74.95
N LEU A 74 2.96 -30.31 74.86
CA LEU A 74 3.48 -30.83 73.60
C LEU A 74 2.38 -31.35 72.68
N GLN A 75 1.35 -32.02 73.23
CA GLN A 75 0.19 -32.47 72.46
C GLN A 75 -0.58 -31.29 71.87
N TYR A 76 -0.84 -30.26 72.67
CA TYR A 76 -1.48 -29.03 72.20
C TYR A 76 -0.65 -28.37 71.09
N ARG A 77 0.66 -28.19 71.32
CA ARG A 77 1.57 -27.62 70.31
C ARG A 77 1.60 -28.44 69.02
N ALA A 78 1.66 -29.76 69.11
CA ALA A 78 1.64 -30.65 67.96
C ALA A 78 0.29 -30.60 67.22
N GLY A 79 -0.81 -30.34 67.91
CA GLY A 79 -2.10 -29.99 67.30
C GLY A 79 -1.98 -28.73 66.44
N CYS A 80 -1.60 -27.60 67.06
CA CYS A 80 -1.48 -26.33 66.34
C CYS A 80 -0.53 -26.37 65.14
N LEU A 81 0.60 -27.08 65.25
CA LEU A 81 1.55 -27.21 64.15
C LEU A 81 1.00 -28.07 63.01
N ARG A 82 0.18 -29.09 63.30
CA ARG A 82 -0.51 -29.89 62.28
C ARG A 82 -1.57 -29.07 61.57
N ASP A 83 -2.39 -28.33 62.31
CA ASP A 83 -3.43 -27.48 61.71
C ASP A 83 -2.81 -26.43 60.78
N ARG A 84 -1.73 -25.79 61.22
CA ARG A 84 -0.98 -24.85 60.38
C ARG A 84 -0.34 -25.50 59.16
N ALA A 85 0.17 -26.73 59.29
CA ALA A 85 0.72 -27.46 58.15
C ALA A 85 -0.38 -27.75 57.12
N GLN A 86 -1.58 -28.12 57.58
CA GLN A 86 -2.75 -28.33 56.71
C GLN A 86 -3.16 -27.04 55.99
N GLU A 87 -3.25 -25.91 56.69
CA GLU A 87 -3.56 -24.60 56.08
C GLU A 87 -2.54 -24.22 54.98
N ILE A 88 -1.25 -24.48 55.24
CA ILE A 88 -0.19 -24.23 54.25
C ILE A 88 -0.33 -25.17 53.06
N GLU A 89 -0.67 -26.44 53.28
CA GLU A 89 -0.89 -27.40 52.19
C GLU A 89 -2.11 -27.01 51.34
N ASP A 90 -3.23 -26.65 51.96
CA ASP A 90 -4.45 -26.24 51.28
C ASP A 90 -4.20 -24.97 50.44
N SER A 91 -3.55 -23.96 51.03
CA SER A 91 -3.19 -22.73 50.30
C SER A 91 -2.21 -22.99 49.16
N TYR A 92 -1.26 -23.91 49.34
CA TYR A 92 -0.36 -24.33 48.25
C TYR A 92 -1.14 -25.00 47.11
N GLN A 93 -2.09 -25.88 47.42
CA GLN A 93 -2.92 -26.52 46.41
C GLN A 93 -3.78 -25.51 45.63
N GLU A 94 -4.35 -24.51 46.31
CA GLU A 94 -5.09 -23.41 45.66
C GLU A 94 -4.19 -22.59 44.72
N ILE A 95 -3.02 -22.16 45.20
CA ILE A 95 -2.04 -21.42 44.39
C ILE A 95 -1.61 -22.26 43.18
N SER A 96 -1.39 -23.56 43.35
CA SER A 96 -1.04 -24.48 42.26
C SER A 96 -2.15 -24.60 41.20
N LYS A 97 -3.41 -24.66 41.63
CA LYS A 97 -4.57 -24.64 40.73
C LYS A 97 -4.65 -23.33 39.94
N HIS A 98 -4.49 -22.18 40.61
CA HIS A 98 -4.48 -20.87 39.96
C HIS A 98 -3.32 -20.73 38.96
N ARG A 99 -2.11 -21.15 39.34
CA ARG A 99 -0.95 -21.18 38.44
C ARG A 99 -1.25 -21.98 37.17
N SER A 100 -1.87 -23.15 37.32
CA SER A 100 -2.24 -24.02 36.20
C SER A 100 -3.33 -23.41 35.30
N GLN A 101 -4.26 -22.64 35.86
CA GLN A 101 -5.26 -21.89 35.09
C GLN A 101 -4.62 -20.74 34.31
N LEU A 102 -3.75 -19.97 34.95
CA LEU A 102 -3.02 -18.86 34.32
C LEU A 102 -2.13 -19.35 33.17
N LEU A 103 -1.42 -20.46 33.34
CA LEU A 103 -0.61 -21.06 32.26
C LEU A 103 -1.45 -21.45 31.05
N ARG A 104 -2.65 -22.01 31.27
CA ARG A 104 -3.59 -22.31 30.19
C ARG A 104 -4.06 -21.04 29.48
N LEU A 105 -4.39 -19.99 30.23
CA LEU A 105 -4.80 -18.71 29.66
C LEU A 105 -3.68 -18.08 28.82
N ILE A 106 -2.45 -18.09 29.32
CA ILE A 106 -1.27 -17.59 28.58
C ILE A 106 -1.13 -18.32 27.24
N LYS A 107 -1.26 -19.65 27.23
CA LYS A 107 -1.18 -20.43 26.00
C LYS A 107 -2.26 -20.04 24.99
N VAL A 108 -3.51 -19.91 25.42
CA VAL A 108 -4.63 -19.47 24.56
C VAL A 108 -4.39 -18.06 24.00
N LEU A 109 -3.86 -17.15 24.82
CA LEU A 109 -3.54 -15.80 24.38
C LEU A 109 -2.39 -15.78 23.36
N GLN A 110 -1.35 -16.58 23.58
CA GLN A 110 -0.25 -16.75 22.64
C GLN A 110 -0.75 -17.28 21.29
N GLU A 111 -1.55 -18.35 21.28
CA GLU A 111 -2.14 -18.92 20.06
C GLU A 111 -2.96 -17.88 19.29
N LYS A 112 -3.79 -17.08 20.00
CA LYS A 112 -4.56 -16.00 19.39
C LYS A 112 -3.69 -14.87 18.82
N LEU A 113 -2.60 -14.52 19.51
CA LEU A 113 -1.72 -13.44 19.09
C LEU A 113 -0.94 -13.85 17.83
N PHE A 114 -0.31 -15.02 17.84
CA PHE A 114 0.38 -15.55 16.65
C PHE A 114 -0.58 -15.78 15.47
N GLY A 115 -1.81 -16.24 15.74
CA GLY A 115 -2.83 -16.37 14.69
C GLY A 115 -3.25 -15.03 14.07
N LYS A 116 -3.20 -13.93 14.83
CA LYS A 116 -3.45 -12.58 14.29
C LYS A 116 -2.25 -12.08 13.49
N ASP A 117 -1.02 -12.31 13.95
CA ASP A 117 0.20 -11.91 13.24
C ASP A 117 0.27 -12.55 11.85
N GLN A 118 -0.06 -13.84 11.74
CA GLN A 118 -0.14 -14.53 10.45
C GLN A 118 -1.20 -13.91 9.52
N LYS A 119 -2.37 -13.56 10.05
CA LYS A 119 -3.42 -12.88 9.27
C LYS A 119 -3.00 -11.50 8.81
N LEU A 120 -2.28 -10.74 9.65
CA LEU A 120 -1.73 -9.43 9.28
C LEU A 120 -0.75 -9.56 8.12
N GLN A 121 0.18 -10.52 8.17
CA GLN A 121 1.13 -10.77 7.08
C GLN A 121 0.41 -11.17 5.77
N GLN A 122 -0.64 -11.99 5.85
CA GLN A 122 -1.47 -12.34 4.68
C GLN A 122 -2.19 -11.13 4.09
N LEU A 123 -2.70 -10.23 4.94
CA LEU A 123 -3.35 -9.01 4.48
C LEU A 123 -2.35 -8.02 3.89
N GLU A 124 -1.18 -7.85 4.49
CA GLU A 124 -0.09 -7.00 3.97
C GLU A 124 0.36 -7.46 2.59
N THR A 125 0.60 -8.77 2.41
CA THR A 125 0.96 -9.35 1.11
C THR A 125 -0.15 -9.20 0.07
N ARG A 126 -1.42 -9.27 0.47
CA ARG A 126 -2.54 -9.03 -0.45
C ARG A 126 -2.64 -7.55 -0.84
N ILE A 127 -2.41 -6.63 0.10
CA ILE A 127 -2.42 -5.20 -0.15
C ILE A 127 -1.31 -4.82 -1.13
N THR A 128 -0.09 -5.34 -0.96
CA THR A 128 1.02 -5.06 -1.89
C THR A 128 0.73 -5.59 -3.29
N SER A 129 0.21 -6.82 -3.42
CA SER A 129 -0.24 -7.39 -4.70
C SER A 129 -1.32 -6.54 -5.37
N LEU A 130 -2.37 -6.16 -4.65
CA LEU A 130 -3.44 -5.32 -5.19
C LEU A 130 -2.97 -3.91 -5.55
N SER A 131 -1.97 -3.38 -4.84
CA SER A 131 -1.40 -2.07 -5.13
C SER A 131 -0.62 -2.11 -6.44
N ALA A 132 0.19 -3.15 -6.64
CA ALA A 132 0.89 -3.40 -7.90
C ALA A 132 -0.06 -3.62 -9.08
N GLU A 133 -1.13 -4.40 -8.89
CA GLU A 133 -2.18 -4.59 -9.91
C GLU A 133 -2.87 -3.27 -10.28
N ASN A 134 -3.21 -2.43 -9.29
CA ASN A 134 -3.80 -1.13 -9.55
C ASN A 134 -2.86 -0.18 -10.29
N GLU A 135 -1.56 -0.19 -9.95
CA GLU A 135 -0.56 0.63 -10.64
C GLU A 135 -0.38 0.19 -12.09
N ALA A 136 -0.32 -1.13 -12.34
CA ALA A 136 -0.30 -1.68 -13.69
C ALA A 136 -1.53 -1.23 -14.50
N LEU A 137 -2.75 -1.39 -13.95
CA LEU A 137 -3.98 -0.95 -14.62
C LEU A 137 -4.01 0.57 -14.89
N ARG A 138 -3.47 1.39 -13.98
CA ARG A 138 -3.38 2.84 -14.21
C ARG A 138 -2.46 3.17 -15.38
N SER A 139 -1.29 2.55 -15.45
CA SER A 139 -0.36 2.73 -16.57
C SER A 139 -0.93 2.23 -17.90
N GLU A 140 -1.63 1.09 -17.91
CA GLU A 140 -2.36 0.61 -19.08
C GLU A 140 -3.41 1.62 -19.53
N LEU A 141 -4.21 2.15 -18.60
CA LEU A 141 -5.24 3.14 -18.91
C LEU A 141 -4.65 4.45 -19.47
N GLU A 142 -3.54 4.91 -18.91
CA GLU A 142 -2.79 6.06 -19.47
C GLU A 142 -2.28 5.77 -20.88
N SER A 143 -1.73 4.58 -21.12
CA SER A 143 -1.26 4.18 -22.46
C SER A 143 -2.40 4.12 -23.48
N THR A 144 -3.58 3.62 -23.08
CA THR A 144 -4.76 3.58 -23.96
C THR A 144 -5.24 4.96 -24.34
N LYS A 145 -5.26 5.91 -23.38
CA LYS A 145 -5.62 7.30 -23.65
C LYS A 145 -4.64 7.96 -24.62
N ALA A 146 -3.33 7.76 -24.41
CA ALA A 146 -2.31 8.28 -25.32
C ALA A 146 -2.47 7.69 -26.74
N ALA A 147 -2.82 6.40 -26.86
CA ALA A 147 -3.09 5.77 -28.15
C ALA A 147 -4.35 6.34 -28.83
N GLU A 148 -5.41 6.62 -28.07
CA GLU A 148 -6.63 7.27 -28.58
C GLU A 148 -6.36 8.70 -29.07
N GLU A 149 -5.58 9.50 -28.33
CA GLU A 149 -5.17 10.84 -28.73
C GLU A 149 -4.34 10.81 -30.02
N LEU A 150 -3.36 9.91 -30.11
CA LEU A 150 -2.53 9.74 -31.31
C LEU A 150 -3.37 9.28 -32.52
N HIS A 151 -4.38 8.44 -32.30
CA HIS A 151 -5.32 8.06 -33.35
C HIS A 151 -6.13 9.25 -33.87
N GLN A 152 -6.59 10.14 -32.98
CA GLN A 152 -7.29 11.36 -33.37
C GLN A 152 -6.38 12.31 -34.15
N GLU A 153 -5.14 12.50 -33.72
CA GLU A 153 -4.15 13.32 -34.43
C GLU A 153 -3.86 12.76 -35.83
N LEU A 154 -3.70 11.44 -35.97
CA LEU A 154 -3.51 10.79 -37.26
C LEU A 154 -4.70 11.01 -38.21
N GLU A 155 -5.92 10.89 -37.71
CA GLU A 155 -7.12 11.15 -38.51
C GLU A 155 -7.22 12.62 -38.93
N GLN A 156 -6.85 13.57 -38.07
CA GLN A 156 -6.77 14.99 -38.43
C GLN A 156 -5.70 15.23 -39.50
N LEU A 157 -4.51 14.65 -39.35
CA LEU A 157 -3.41 14.78 -40.29
C LEU A 157 -3.76 14.19 -41.66
N LYS A 158 -4.45 13.05 -41.68
CA LYS A 158 -4.98 12.43 -42.90
C LYS A 158 -5.96 13.34 -43.63
N LYS A 159 -6.90 13.98 -42.91
CA LYS A 159 -7.81 14.97 -43.50
C LYS A 159 -7.07 16.17 -44.07
N GLN A 160 -6.05 16.68 -43.37
CA GLN A 160 -5.21 17.77 -43.87
C GLN A 160 -4.44 17.36 -45.13
N TYR A 161 -3.89 16.15 -45.14
CA TYR A 161 -3.18 15.59 -46.30
C TYR A 161 -4.11 15.48 -47.52
N ASP A 162 -5.30 14.91 -47.36
CA ASP A 162 -6.29 14.79 -48.43
C ASP A 162 -6.71 16.16 -48.99
N ALA A 163 -6.83 17.17 -48.12
CA ALA A 163 -7.12 18.55 -48.53
C ALA A 163 -5.99 19.15 -49.36
N VAL A 164 -4.72 18.94 -48.94
CA VAL A 164 -3.55 19.35 -49.71
C VAL A 164 -3.47 18.63 -51.04
N GLU A 165 -3.77 17.33 -51.08
CA GLU A 165 -3.76 16.55 -52.31
C GLU A 165 -4.82 17.04 -53.30
N LYS A 166 -6.04 17.31 -52.84
CA LYS A 166 -7.10 17.93 -53.66
C LYS A 166 -6.65 19.27 -54.22
N ARG A 167 -6.11 20.15 -53.37
CA ARG A 167 -5.59 21.46 -53.77
C ARG A 167 -4.46 21.32 -54.81
N ARG A 168 -3.56 20.35 -54.65
CA ARG A 168 -2.49 20.05 -55.61
C ARG A 168 -3.07 19.64 -56.97
N ARG A 169 -4.10 18.77 -56.99
CA ARG A 169 -4.78 18.37 -58.23
C ARG A 169 -5.48 19.55 -58.92
N GLU A 170 -6.12 20.43 -58.16
CA GLU A 170 -6.73 21.66 -58.68
C GLU A 170 -5.69 22.60 -59.29
N LEU A 171 -4.58 22.85 -58.58
CA LEU A 171 -3.48 23.68 -59.10
C LEU A 171 -2.87 23.09 -60.37
N ALA A 172 -2.73 21.76 -60.46
CA ALA A 172 -2.25 21.10 -61.67
C ALA A 172 -3.18 21.35 -62.87
N LYS A 173 -4.51 21.21 -62.68
CA LYS A 173 -5.51 21.52 -63.72
C LYS A 173 -5.48 22.99 -64.14
N ASN A 174 -5.37 23.90 -63.16
CA ASN A 174 -5.27 25.34 -63.43
C ASN A 174 -4.00 25.68 -64.22
N ASN A 175 -2.85 25.13 -63.84
CA ASN A 175 -1.60 25.30 -64.58
C ASN A 175 -1.68 24.74 -66.01
N GLN A 176 -2.32 23.59 -66.21
CA GLN A 176 -2.55 23.04 -67.55
C GLN A 176 -3.40 23.98 -68.42
N SER A 177 -4.50 24.51 -67.87
CA SER A 177 -5.38 25.47 -68.54
C SER A 177 -4.63 26.76 -68.89
N LEU A 178 -3.85 27.31 -67.96
CA LEU A 178 -3.01 28.49 -68.19
C LEU A 178 -1.96 28.22 -69.26
N GLY A 179 -1.30 27.06 -69.24
CA GLY A 179 -0.35 26.64 -70.28
C GLY A 179 -0.99 26.59 -71.67
N GLY A 180 -2.21 26.05 -71.77
CA GLY A 180 -3.00 26.08 -73.01
C GLY A 180 -3.30 27.50 -73.48
N ARG A 181 -3.74 28.39 -72.58
CA ARG A 181 -3.99 29.81 -72.90
C ARG A 181 -2.73 30.53 -73.37
N VAL A 182 -1.60 30.29 -72.71
CA VAL A 182 -0.30 30.86 -73.10
C VAL A 182 0.10 30.35 -74.49
N ALA A 183 -0.08 29.06 -74.78
CA ALA A 183 0.20 28.50 -76.10
C ALA A 183 -0.70 29.12 -77.20
N HIS A 184 -2.00 29.31 -76.94
CA HIS A 184 -2.89 30.00 -77.88
C HIS A 184 -2.48 31.46 -78.11
N ALA A 185 -2.17 32.20 -77.04
CA ALA A 185 -1.70 33.59 -77.15
C ALA A 185 -0.40 33.68 -77.97
N GLN A 186 0.53 32.73 -77.80
CA GLN A 186 1.74 32.66 -78.60
C GLN A 186 1.44 32.32 -80.07
N ARG A 187 0.50 31.41 -80.36
CA ARG A 187 0.08 31.10 -81.73
C ARG A 187 -0.55 32.30 -82.41
N TYR A 188 -1.53 32.96 -81.79
CA TYR A 188 -2.14 34.17 -82.35
C TYR A 188 -1.13 35.29 -82.56
N LYS A 189 -0.13 35.42 -81.68
CA LYS A 189 0.96 36.37 -81.88
C LYS A 189 1.77 36.02 -83.15
N ARG A 190 2.12 34.74 -83.35
CA ARG A 190 2.81 34.28 -84.56
C ARG A 190 1.98 34.52 -85.82
N GLU A 191 0.72 34.10 -85.82
CA GLU A 191 -0.22 34.32 -86.94
C GLU A 191 -0.37 35.81 -87.29
N ARG A 192 -0.46 36.67 -86.26
CA ARG A 192 -0.50 38.12 -86.45
C ARG A 192 0.80 38.65 -87.07
N ASP A 193 1.94 38.18 -86.58
CA ASP A 193 3.25 38.61 -87.07
C ASP A 193 3.48 38.11 -88.53
N GLU A 194 3.01 36.91 -88.88
CA GLU A 194 2.96 36.38 -90.26
C GLU A 194 2.02 37.20 -91.17
N ALA A 195 0.82 37.53 -90.70
CA ALA A 195 -0.12 38.37 -91.45
C ALA A 195 0.43 39.77 -91.70
N ARG A 196 1.17 40.34 -90.73
CA ARG A 196 1.89 41.61 -90.89
C ARG A 196 2.99 41.51 -91.96
N ALA A 197 3.74 40.42 -91.98
CA ALA A 197 4.77 40.19 -93.01
C ALA A 197 4.15 40.09 -94.41
N LEU A 198 3.05 39.34 -94.55
CA LEU A 198 2.29 39.22 -95.79
C LEU A 198 1.71 40.56 -96.26
N LEU A 199 1.17 41.38 -95.35
CA LEU A 199 0.71 42.73 -95.68
C LEU A 199 1.83 43.61 -96.22
N ALA A 200 3.01 43.60 -95.58
CA ALA A 200 4.16 44.35 -96.06
C ALA A 200 4.63 43.88 -97.45
N GLU A 201 4.55 42.57 -97.74
CA GLU A 201 4.84 42.04 -99.07
C GLU A 201 3.80 42.47 -100.11
N LYS A 202 2.51 42.46 -99.75
CA LYS A 202 1.43 42.94 -100.61
C LYS A 202 1.52 44.44 -100.88
N GLU A 203 1.88 45.25 -99.89
CA GLU A 203 2.14 46.68 -100.09
C GLU A 203 3.28 46.92 -101.07
N ARG A 204 4.38 46.15 -100.99
CA ARG A 204 5.47 46.20 -101.99
C ARG A 204 5.00 45.78 -103.38
N GLN A 205 4.19 44.73 -103.49
CA GLN A 205 3.61 44.30 -104.77
C GLN A 205 2.69 45.38 -105.37
N ILE A 206 1.84 46.01 -104.56
CA ILE A 206 0.99 47.12 -104.98
C ILE A 206 1.85 48.28 -105.48
N LEU A 207 2.87 48.69 -104.71
CA LEU A 207 3.81 49.75 -105.11
C LEU A 207 4.48 49.46 -106.45
N SER A 208 4.93 48.21 -106.65
CA SER A 208 5.51 47.76 -107.91
C SER A 208 4.50 47.84 -109.06
N LEU A 209 3.28 47.32 -108.87
CA LEU A 209 2.23 47.33 -109.89
C LEU A 209 1.71 48.74 -110.21
N THR A 210 1.72 49.65 -109.23
CA THR A 210 1.41 51.07 -109.46
C THR A 210 2.48 51.74 -110.29
N ALA A 211 3.76 51.50 -110.00
CA ALA A 211 4.87 52.03 -110.81
C ALA A 211 4.82 51.48 -112.24
N GLU A 212 4.52 50.18 -112.40
CA GLU A 212 4.36 49.53 -113.70
C GLU A 212 3.15 50.09 -114.47
N ASN A 213 2.02 50.36 -113.79
CA ASN A 213 0.87 51.05 -114.39
C ASN A 213 1.20 52.47 -114.84
N GLU A 214 1.94 53.24 -114.04
CA GLU A 214 2.39 54.58 -114.41
C GLU A 214 3.31 54.53 -115.64
N GLN A 215 4.20 53.54 -115.70
CA GLN A 215 5.08 53.31 -116.84
C GLN A 215 4.29 52.90 -118.10
N LEU A 216 3.26 52.06 -117.96
CA LEU A 216 2.32 51.69 -119.02
C LEU A 216 1.47 52.89 -119.49
N ARG A 217 1.07 53.77 -118.58
CA ARG A 217 0.38 55.02 -118.93
C ARG A 217 1.30 55.98 -119.68
N ALA A 218 2.54 56.14 -119.22
CA ALA A 218 3.53 56.97 -119.90
C ALA A 218 3.88 56.45 -121.30
N THR A 219 4.00 55.12 -121.46
CA THR A 219 4.20 54.50 -122.79
C THR A 219 2.96 54.62 -123.67
N ASN A 220 1.75 54.47 -123.14
CA ASN A 220 0.51 54.76 -123.89
C ASN A 220 0.41 56.23 -124.31
N GLU A 221 0.79 57.18 -123.45
CA GLU A 221 0.86 58.60 -123.82
C GLU A 221 1.91 58.87 -124.90
N GLN A 222 3.06 58.19 -124.86
CA GLN A 222 4.05 58.25 -125.93
C GLN A 222 3.51 57.65 -127.25
N PHE A 223 2.77 56.53 -127.19
CA PHE A 223 2.11 55.97 -128.37
C PHE A 223 1.02 56.90 -128.91
N LEU A 224 0.23 57.54 -128.05
CA LEU A 224 -0.75 58.57 -128.43
C LEU A 224 -0.08 59.79 -129.06
N ARG A 225 1.09 60.21 -128.57
CA ARG A 225 1.89 61.28 -129.20
C ARG A 225 2.44 60.86 -130.56
N LYS A 226 2.91 59.62 -130.71
CA LYS A 226 3.33 59.04 -132.00
C LYS A 226 2.17 58.92 -133.00
N LEU A 227 0.98 58.55 -132.55
CA LEU A 227 -0.24 58.54 -133.36
C LEU A 227 -0.64 59.96 -133.79
N LYS A 228 -0.51 60.95 -132.89
CA LYS A 228 -0.75 62.36 -133.22
C LYS A 228 0.30 62.94 -134.18
N SER A 229 1.56 62.50 -134.14
CA SER A 229 2.57 62.91 -135.13
C SER A 229 2.36 62.23 -136.49
N LEU A 230 1.88 60.99 -136.53
CA LEU A 230 1.52 60.29 -137.77
C LEU A 230 0.23 60.82 -138.43
N ALA A 231 -0.64 61.49 -137.66
CA ALA A 231 -1.86 62.13 -138.16
C ALA A 231 -1.68 63.61 -138.58
N ALA A 232 -0.47 64.17 -138.44
CA ALA A 232 -0.17 65.58 -138.70
C ALA A 232 0.78 65.83 -139.88
N GLU A 233 1.18 64.81 -140.65
CA GLU A 233 1.88 65.00 -141.93
C GLU A 233 0.89 64.95 -143.11
N PRO A 234 0.72 66.06 -143.86
CA PRO A 234 0.05 66.08 -145.14
C PRO A 234 1.01 65.63 -146.25
N THR A 235 0.49 64.84 -147.18
CA THR A 235 0.93 64.85 -148.59
C THR A 235 0.92 66.27 -149.15
N ILE A 236 2.02 66.66 -149.80
CA ILE A 236 2.23 67.56 -150.96
C ILE A 236 3.77 67.78 -150.97
N GLY A 237 4.50 67.50 -152.06
CA GLY A 237 4.52 68.34 -153.26
C GLY A 237 5.42 69.55 -153.01
#